data_AF-A0A8C9EGP6-F1
#
_entry.id   AF-A0A8C9EGP6-F1
#
_cell.length_a   1.000
_cell.length_b   1.000
_cell.length_c   1.000
_cell.angle_alpha   90.00
_cell.angle_beta   90.00
_cell.angle_gamma   90.00
#
_symmetry.space_group_name_H-M   'P 1'
#
loop_
_entity.id
_entity.type
_entity.pdbx_description
1 polymer ?
#
loop_
_entity_poly.entity_id
_entity_poly.type
_entity_poly.pdbx_seq_one_letter_code
_entity_poly.pdbx_strand_id
1 'polypeptide(L)' 'MIIRTMLYTPQEMKQIIKLRAQTEGINISEEALNHLGEIGTKTTLRYAVQLLTPANLLAKINGKDSIEKDASQHSE' A
#
# COMPACT_ATOMS: atom_id res chain seq x y z
N MET A 1 9.66 -33.09 -4.35
CA MET A 1 8.30 -32.56 -4.07
C MET A 1 8.27 -31.11 -4.53
N ILE A 2 7.33 -30.73 -5.41
CA ILE A 2 7.17 -29.36 -5.89
C ILE A 2 5.90 -28.79 -5.25
N ILE A 3 6.02 -27.69 -4.52
CA ILE A 3 4.89 -27.00 -3.86
C ILE A 3 4.53 -25.79 -4.72
N ARG A 4 3.25 -25.67 -5.12
CA ARG A 4 2.77 -24.55 -5.94
C ARG A 4 2.38 -23.38 -5.05
N THR A 5 2.79 -22.17 -5.42
CA THR A 5 2.34 -20.92 -4.79
C THR A 5 1.11 -20.38 -5.51
N MET A 6 0.17 -19.81 -4.76
CA MET A 6 -1.02 -19.16 -5.31
C MET A 6 -0.90 -17.65 -5.19
N LEU A 7 -1.65 -16.93 -6.02
CA LEU A 7 -1.77 -15.48 -5.92
C LEU A 7 -2.54 -15.11 -4.65
N TYR A 8 -2.16 -13.99 -4.04
CA TYR A 8 -2.88 -13.44 -2.89
C TYR A 8 -4.21 -12.85 -3.31
N THR A 9 -5.20 -12.99 -2.44
CA THR A 9 -6.47 -12.28 -2.53
C THR A 9 -6.29 -10.78 -2.22
N PRO A 10 -7.21 -9.90 -2.66
CA PRO A 10 -7.17 -8.48 -2.30
C PRO A 10 -7.17 -8.22 -0.78
N GLN A 11 -7.84 -9.08 0.00
CA GLN A 11 -7.86 -8.97 1.46
C GLN A 11 -6.50 -9.30 2.07
N GLU A 12 -5.85 -10.39 1.62
CA GLU A 12 -4.51 -10.76 2.06
C GLU A 12 -3.48 -9.69 1.66
N MET A 13 -3.59 -9.12 0.46
CA MET A 13 -2.71 -8.02 0.04
C MET A 13 -2.84 -6.80 0.97
N LYS A 14 -4.06 -6.38 1.31
CA LYS A 14 -4.27 -5.29 2.27
C LYS A 14 -3.65 -5.60 3.63
N GLN A 15 -3.80 -6.82 4.13
CA GLN A 15 -3.19 -7.23 5.40
C GLN A 15 -1.66 -7.18 5.33
N ILE A 16 -1.05 -7.69 4.26
CA ILE A 16 0.41 -7.68 4.11
C ILE A 16 0.94 -6.24 4.04
N ILE A 17 0.28 -5.37 3.26
CA ILE A 17 0.64 -3.95 3.15
C ILE A 17 0.50 -3.26 4.51
N LYS A 18 -0.58 -3.52 5.25
CA LYS A 18 -0.79 -2.96 6.60
C LYS A 18 0.29 -3.40 7.58
N LEU A 19 0.63 -4.68 7.60
CA LEU A 19 1.69 -5.22 8.46
C LEU A 19 3.05 -4.59 8.11
N ARG A 20 3.30 -4.39 6.81
CA ARG A 20 4.53 -3.74 6.35
C ARG A 20 4.61 -2.28 6.78
N ALA A 21 3.52 -1.52 6.62
CA ALA A 21 3.42 -0.15 7.09
C ALA A 21 3.67 -0.05 8.61
N GLN A 22 3.09 -0.94 9.41
CA GLN A 22 3.33 -1.02 10.85
C GLN A 22 4.80 -1.33 11.19
N THR A 23 5.43 -2.25 10.45
CA THR A 23 6.85 -2.62 10.64
C THR A 23 7.79 -1.45 10.36
N GLU A 24 7.44 -0.60 9.38
CA GLU A 24 8.22 0.59 9.03
C GLU A 24 7.82 1.83 9.84
N GLY A 25 6.86 1.72 10.78
CA GLY A 25 6.37 2.84 11.58
C GLY A 25 5.62 3.89 10.76
N ILE A 26 4.97 3.47 9.67
CA ILE A 26 4.22 4.32 8.75
C ILE A 26 2.74 4.24 9.10
N ASN A 27 2.13 5.38 9.45
CA ASN A 27 0.69 5.48 9.61
C ASN A 27 0.03 5.63 8.25
N ILE A 28 -0.98 4.80 7.98
CA ILE A 28 -1.74 4.82 6.73
C ILE A 28 -3.24 4.82 7.04
N SER A 29 -4.00 5.66 6.34
CA SER A 29 -5.46 5.70 6.45
C SER A 29 -6.09 4.47 5.78
N GLU A 30 -7.30 4.10 6.21
CA GLU A 30 -8.00 2.96 5.65
C GLU A 30 -8.33 3.14 4.16
N GLU A 31 -8.64 4.36 3.73
CA GLU A 31 -8.88 4.69 2.32
C GLU A 31 -7.62 4.52 1.46
N ALA A 32 -6.46 4.97 1.95
CA ALA A 32 -5.18 4.81 1.26
C ALA A 32 -4.78 3.33 1.19
N LEU A 33 -5.01 2.58 2.26
CA LEU A 33 -4.76 1.13 2.30
C LEU A 33 -5.65 0.38 1.31
N ASN A 34 -6.92 0.75 1.22
CA ASN A 34 -7.85 0.17 0.25
C ASN A 34 -7.38 0.41 -1.18
N HIS A 35 -6.95 1.63 -1.49
CA HIS A 35 -6.44 1.99 -2.80
C HIS A 35 -5.12 1.27 -3.16
N LEU A 36 -4.17 1.18 -2.22
CA LEU A 36 -2.94 0.41 -2.42
C LEU A 36 -3.22 -1.09 -2.62
N GLY A 37 -4.24 -1.63 -1.96
CA GLY A 37 -4.69 -3.01 -2.19
C GLY A 37 -5.23 -3.24 -3.61
N GLU A 38 -6.00 -2.29 -4.14
CA GLU A 38 -6.48 -2.34 -5.53
C GLU A 38 -5.33 -2.24 -6.53
N ILE A 39 -4.38 -1.31 -6.31
CA ILE A 39 -3.17 -1.18 -7.12
C ILE A 39 -2.36 -2.48 -7.09
N GLY A 40 -2.17 -3.07 -5.90
CA GLY A 40 -1.46 -4.33 -5.73
C GLY A 40 -2.14 -5.49 -6.46
N THR A 41 -3.47 -5.48 -6.56
CA THR A 41 -4.25 -6.45 -7.33
C THR A 41 -4.10 -6.26 -8.84
N LYS A 42 -4.07 -5.01 -9.31
CA LYS A 42 -3.86 -4.68 -10.73
C LYS A 42 -2.41 -4.88 -11.19
N THR A 43 -1.46 -4.84 -10.25
CA THR A 43 -0.01 -4.91 -10.52
C THR A 43 0.60 -6.11 -9.79
N THR A 44 1.35 -5.88 -8.71
CA THR A 44 1.92 -6.90 -7.85
C THR A 44 2.00 -6.39 -6.40
N LEU A 45 2.04 -7.32 -5.44
CA LEU A 45 2.27 -7.00 -4.03
C LEU A 45 3.58 -6.22 -3.80
N ARG A 46 4.64 -6.54 -4.56
CA ARG A 46 5.93 -5.84 -4.46
C ARG A 46 5.78 -4.35 -4.80
N TYR A 47 5.04 -4.05 -5.87
CA TYR A 47 4.82 -2.68 -6.30
C TYR A 47 4.05 -1.89 -5.22
N ALA A 48 2.96 -2.46 -4.69
CA ALA A 48 2.19 -1.80 -3.63
C ALA A 48 3.01 -1.53 -2.36
N VAL A 49 3.90 -2.45 -1.96
CA VAL A 49 4.80 -2.25 -0.82
C VAL A 49 5.82 -1.15 -1.09
N GLN A 50 6.39 -1.11 -2.30
CA GLN A 50 7.38 -0.08 -2.67
C GLN A 50 6.80 1.33 -2.68
N LEU A 51 5.48 1.48 -2.86
CA LEU A 51 4.79 2.77 -2.81
C LEU A 51 4.63 3.33 -1.38
N LEU A 52 4.74 2.50 -0.33
CA LEU A 52 4.60 2.97 1.06
C LEU A 52 5.66 4.02 1.43
N THR A 53 6.91 3.79 1.06
CA THR A 53 8.04 4.68 1.39
C THR A 53 7.92 6.07 0.73
N PRO A 54 7.72 6.20 -0.60
CA PRO A 54 7.55 7.51 -1.23
C PRO A 54 6.24 8.19 -0.80
N ALA A 55 5.15 7.44 -0.59
CA ALA A 55 3.90 8.01 -0.10
C ALA A 55 4.05 8.60 1.32
N ASN A 56 4.80 7.92 2.20
CA ASN A 56 5.11 8.44 3.54
C ASN A 56 5.99 9.70 3.47
N LEU A 57 6.98 9.73 2.56
CA LEU A 57 7.81 10.91 2.38
C LEU A 57 6.97 12.11 1.89
N LEU A 58 6.07 11.89 0.92
CA LEU A 58 5.15 12.91 0.43
C LEU A 58 4.21 13.40 1.53
N ALA A 59 3.66 12.49 2.35
CA ALA A 59 2.85 12.86 3.51
C ALA A 59 3.62 13.79 4.46
N LYS A 60 4.86 13.44 4.80
CA LYS A 60 5.73 14.26 5.65
C LYS A 60 6.05 15.62 5.05
N ILE A 61 6.31 15.70 3.73
CA ILE A 61 6.54 16.97 3.01
C ILE A 61 5.30 17.85 3.09
N ASN A 62 4.11 17.25 3.00
CA ASN A 62 2.82 17.94 3.13
C ASN A 62 2.43 18.23 4.59
N GLY A 63 3.31 17.97 5.57
CA GLY A 63 3.03 18.18 7.00
C GLY A 63 2.02 17.21 7.59
N LYS A 64 1.77 16.06 6.94
CA LYS A 64 0.89 15.00 7.42
C LYS A 64 1.71 13.86 8.02
N ASP A 65 1.27 13.37 9.19
CA ASP A 65 1.88 12.21 9.86
C ASP A 65 1.33 10.86 9.37
N SER A 66 0.30 10.87 8.51
CA SER A 66 -0.29 9.67 7.93
C SER A 66 -0.44 9.78 6.41
N ILE A 67 -0.22 8.66 5.72
CA ILE A 67 -0.55 8.51 4.30
C ILE A 67 -2.08 8.54 4.17
N GLU A 68 -2.56 9.54 3.44
CA GLU A 68 -3.95 9.66 3.03
C GLU A 68 -4.07 9.44 1.53
N LYS A 69 -5.28 9.10 1.06
CA LYS A 69 -5.54 9.02 -0.37
C LYS A 69 -5.53 10.44 -0.93
N ASP A 70 -4.41 10.84 -1.52
CA ASP A 70 -4.38 12.09 -2.25
C ASP A 70 -5.31 11.95 -3.46
N ALA A 71 -6.40 12.73 -3.49
CA ALA A 71 -7.42 12.67 -4.53
C ALA A 71 -6.90 13.14 -5.92
N SER A 72 -5.61 13.50 -6.00
CA SER A 72 -4.96 14.16 -7.12
C SER A 72 -4.22 13.21 -8.09
N GLN A 73 -4.27 11.89 -7.90
CA GLN A 73 -3.62 10.89 -8.78
C GLN A 73 -4.61 10.10 -9.67
N HIS A 74 -5.85 10.56 -9.85
CA HIS A 74 -6.82 9.95 -10.80
C HIS A 74 -6.99 10.74 -12.10
N SER A 75 -5.91 11.37 -12.57
CA SER A 75 -5.92 12.17 -13.79
C SER A 75 -4.87 11.66 -14.77
N GLU A 76 -5.04 10.44 -15.27
CA GLU A 76 -4.63 9.99 -16.61
C GLU A 76 -5.26 8.63 -16.95
#